data_AF-A0A3A9AV02-F1
#
_entry.id   AF-A0A3A9AV02-F1
#
_cell.length_a   1.000
_cell.length_b   1.000
_cell.length_c   1.000
_cell.angle_alpha   90.00
_cell.angle_beta   90.00
_cell.angle_gamma   90.00
#
_symmetry.space_group_name_H-M   'P 1'
#
loop_
_entity.id
_entity.type
_entity.pdbx_description
1 polymer ?
#
loop_
_entity_poly.entity_id
_entity_poly.type
_entity_poly.pdbx_seq_one_letter_code
_entity_poly.pdbx_strand_id
1 'polypeptide(L)'
;MLGSRLLNHLQEFLLELGKGFAFFGRQVRFTFDEQHFRIDLVFYNRLLQCFVLFDLKLGNLTHQDLGQMQMYVNYYDRYEKTTEEKPTVGILLCQEKSDALVELTLPENANIYASKYELYLTDKKLLQEKLKEWIMEEK
;
A
#
# COMPACT_ATOMS: atom_id res chain seq x y z
N MET A 1 -16.41 10.81 -4.56
CA MET A 1 -17.06 10.39 -3.30
C MET A 1 -16.89 8.89 -3.01
N LEU A 2 -16.84 8.01 -4.03
CA LEU A 2 -16.57 6.57 -3.89
C LEU A 2 -15.18 6.28 -3.27
N GLY A 3 -14.11 6.67 -3.98
CA GLY A 3 -12.74 6.42 -3.51
C GLY A 3 -12.39 7.01 -2.14
N SER A 4 -13.06 8.07 -1.68
CA SER A 4 -12.82 8.62 -0.34
C SER A 4 -13.37 7.75 0.79
N ARG A 5 -14.48 7.02 0.58
CA ARG A 5 -15.07 6.15 1.60
C ARG A 5 -14.33 4.82 1.68
N LEU A 6 -14.02 4.21 0.54
CA LEU A 6 -13.18 3.02 0.50
C LEU A 6 -11.81 3.24 1.18
N LEU A 7 -11.19 4.40 0.94
CA LEU A 7 -9.94 4.77 1.63
C LEU A 7 -10.12 5.00 3.13
N ASN A 8 -11.29 5.44 3.60
CA ASN A 8 -11.57 5.51 5.05
C ASN A 8 -11.61 4.09 5.64
N HIS A 9 -12.41 3.21 5.04
CA HIS A 9 -12.54 1.83 5.51
C HIS A 9 -11.20 1.10 5.50
N LEU A 10 -10.41 1.26 4.44
CA LEU A 10 -9.06 0.71 4.35
C LEU A 10 -8.15 1.25 5.46
N GLN A 11 -8.15 2.56 5.70
CA GLN A 11 -7.33 3.16 6.75
C GLN A 11 -7.72 2.64 8.14
N GLU A 12 -9.01 2.62 8.47
CA GLU A 12 -9.54 2.11 9.75
C GLU A 12 -9.18 0.64 9.93
N PHE A 13 -9.42 -0.18 8.90
CA PHE A 13 -9.09 -1.59 8.92
C PHE A 13 -7.60 -1.86 9.09
N LEU A 14 -6.71 -1.13 8.39
CA LEU A 14 -5.26 -1.28 8.56
C LEU A 14 -4.80 -0.93 9.98
N LEU A 15 -5.46 0.01 10.64
CA LEU A 15 -5.21 0.35 12.05
C LEU A 15 -5.74 -0.73 13.00
N GLU A 16 -6.88 -1.35 12.68
CA GLU A 16 -7.46 -2.45 13.46
C GLU A 16 -6.71 -3.78 13.30
N LEU A 17 -6.14 -4.04 12.11
CA LEU A 17 -5.59 -5.35 11.74
C LEU A 17 -4.22 -5.68 12.35
N GLY A 18 -3.48 -4.74 12.94
CA GLY A 18 -2.12 -5.07 13.36
C GLY A 18 -1.42 -4.16 14.38
N LYS A 19 -0.61 -4.81 15.24
CA LYS A 19 0.20 -4.25 16.35
C LYS A 19 1.39 -3.36 15.94
N GLY A 20 1.48 -2.98 14.67
CA GLY A 20 2.69 -2.34 14.12
C GLY A 20 2.42 -1.12 13.24
N PHE A 21 1.25 -1.02 12.62
CA PHE A 21 0.93 0.09 11.73
C PHE A 21 0.75 1.39 12.50
N ALA A 22 1.47 2.41 12.07
CA ALA A 22 1.33 3.79 12.49
C ALA A 22 0.94 4.60 11.24
N PHE A 23 -0.20 5.27 11.31
CA PHE A 23 -0.67 6.12 10.23
C PHE A 23 0.27 7.33 10.08
N PHE A 24 0.78 7.53 8.86
CA PHE A 24 1.69 8.64 8.56
C PHE A 24 0.96 9.73 7.77
N GLY A 25 0.15 9.35 6.78
CA GLY A 25 -0.60 10.31 6.00
C GLY A 25 -1.51 9.68 4.97
N ARG A 26 -2.36 10.54 4.40
CA ARG A 26 -3.34 10.19 3.39
C ARG A 26 -3.27 11.18 2.25
N GLN A 27 -3.44 10.69 1.02
CA GLN A 27 -3.36 11.51 -0.20
C GLN A 27 -2.05 12.32 -0.23
N VAL A 28 -0.96 11.70 0.22
CA VAL A 28 0.34 12.33 0.43
C VAL A 28 0.91 12.71 -0.92
N ARG A 29 1.16 14.00 -1.11
CA ARG A 29 1.71 14.54 -2.35
C ARG A 29 3.21 14.67 -2.24
N PHE A 30 3.90 14.33 -3.30
CA PHE A 30 5.31 14.64 -3.45
C PHE A 30 5.62 15.02 -4.89
N THR A 31 6.74 15.73 -5.08
CA THR A 31 7.21 16.15 -6.39
C THR A 31 8.53 15.45 -6.67
N PHE A 32 8.62 14.83 -7.84
CA PHE A 32 9.83 14.14 -8.30
C PHE A 32 9.98 14.36 -9.81
N ASP A 33 11.18 14.72 -10.27
CA ASP A 33 11.46 15.07 -11.66
C ASP A 33 10.42 16.04 -12.28
N GLU A 34 10.13 17.12 -11.55
CA GLU A 34 9.14 18.16 -11.91
C GLU A 34 7.69 17.66 -12.09
N GLN A 35 7.41 16.41 -11.73
CA GLN A 35 6.08 15.82 -11.79
C GLN A 35 5.50 15.66 -10.38
N HIS A 36 4.19 15.85 -10.27
CA HIS A 36 3.47 15.71 -9.02
C HIS A 36 2.81 14.34 -8.93
N PHE A 37 3.07 13.65 -7.82
CA PHE A 37 2.53 12.35 -7.53
C PHE A 37 1.72 12.38 -6.25
N ARG A 38 0.91 11.33 -6.06
CA ARG A 38 0.10 11.20 -4.86
C ARG A 38 -0.02 9.73 -4.48
N ILE A 39 0.26 9.44 -3.22
CA ILE A 39 0.07 8.12 -2.60
C ILE A 39 -1.22 8.15 -1.80
N ASP A 40 -2.07 7.13 -1.93
CA ASP A 40 -3.38 7.15 -1.28
C ASP A 40 -3.26 7.07 0.24
N LEU A 41 -2.48 6.12 0.77
CA LEU A 41 -2.18 5.99 2.20
C LEU A 41 -0.70 5.66 2.42
N VAL A 42 -0.12 6.32 3.41
CA VAL A 42 1.25 6.07 3.87
C VAL A 42 1.18 5.65 5.33
N PHE A 43 1.75 4.49 5.61
CA PHE A 43 1.93 3.98 6.95
C PHE A 43 3.39 3.71 7.23
N TYR A 44 3.72 3.64 8.51
CA TYR A 44 4.95 3.05 8.99
C TYR A 44 4.63 1.78 9.76
N ASN A 45 5.35 0.68 9.51
CA ASN A 45 5.22 -0.53 10.29
C ASN A 45 6.36 -0.63 11.30
N ARG A 46 6.07 -0.46 12.59
CA ARG A 46 7.08 -0.43 13.66
C ARG A 46 7.75 -1.77 13.93
N LEU A 47 7.09 -2.89 13.64
CA LEU A 47 7.68 -4.23 13.82
C LEU A 47 8.66 -4.54 12.69
N LEU A 48 8.33 -4.08 11.48
CA LEU A 48 9.14 -4.25 10.29
C LEU A 48 10.21 -3.16 10.16
N GLN A 49 9.98 -2.00 10.78
CA GLN A 49 10.79 -0.79 10.73
C GLN A 49 10.93 -0.24 9.30
N CYS A 50 9.82 -0.12 8.59
CA CYS A 50 9.78 0.38 7.21
C CYS A 50 8.50 1.15 6.92
N PHE A 51 8.54 1.97 5.88
CA PHE A 51 7.34 2.55 5.27
C PHE A 51 6.55 1.49 4.50
N VAL A 52 5.23 1.64 4.49
CA VAL A 52 4.29 0.84 3.71
C VAL A 52 3.35 1.79 2.99
N LEU A 53 3.43 1.79 1.66
CA LEU A 53 2.68 2.65 0.76
C LEU A 53 1.51 1.85 0.19
N PHE A 54 0.30 2.39 0.25
CA PHE A 54 -0.89 1.75 -0.32
C PHE A 54 -1.51 2.65 -1.37
N ASP A 55 -1.80 2.08 -2.54
CA ASP A 55 -2.59 2.70 -3.60
C ASP A 55 -3.76 1.79 -3.99
N LEU A 56 -4.93 2.41 -4.15
CA LEU A 56 -6.17 1.74 -4.51
C LEU A 56 -6.50 1.98 -5.99
N LYS A 57 -6.77 0.90 -6.72
CA LYS A 57 -7.15 0.90 -8.13
C LYS A 57 -8.55 0.28 -8.28
N LEU A 58 -9.50 1.09 -8.73
CA LEU A 58 -10.92 0.69 -8.93
C LEU A 58 -11.15 -0.07 -10.25
N GLY A 59 -10.08 -0.41 -10.96
CA GLY A 59 -10.12 -1.21 -12.18
C GLY A 59 -8.85 -2.02 -12.31
N ASN A 60 -8.74 -2.79 -13.40
CA ASN A 60 -7.64 -3.72 -13.64
C ASN A 60 -6.26 -3.06 -13.44
N LEU A 61 -5.38 -3.79 -12.78
CA LEU A 61 -4.00 -3.35 -12.57
C LEU A 61 -3.25 -3.30 -13.90
N THR A 62 -2.56 -2.19 -14.17
CA THR A 62 -1.76 -2.02 -15.38
C THR A 62 -0.27 -2.12 -15.08
N HIS A 63 0.56 -2.38 -16.11
CA HIS A 63 2.02 -2.28 -15.98
C HIS A 63 2.48 -0.87 -15.56
N GLN A 64 1.71 0.16 -15.92
CA GLN A 64 1.99 1.53 -15.51
C GLN A 64 1.79 1.72 -14.00
N ASP A 65 0.78 1.08 -13.40
CA ASP A 65 0.55 1.14 -11.95
C ASP A 65 1.71 0.50 -11.17
N LEU A 66 2.20 -0.65 -11.65
CA LEU A 66 3.37 -1.32 -11.07
C LEU A 66 4.63 -0.44 -11.16
N GLY A 67 4.89 0.14 -12.33
CA GLY A 67 6.03 1.05 -12.52
C GLY A 67 5.94 2.31 -11.65
N GLN A 68 4.73 2.86 -11.49
CA GLN A 68 4.47 4.00 -10.62
C GLN A 68 4.73 3.64 -9.14
N MET A 69 4.22 2.52 -8.65
CA MET A 69 4.46 2.08 -7.27
C MET A 69 5.94 1.80 -7.01
N GLN A 70 6.66 1.20 -7.99
CA GLN A 70 8.10 1.01 -7.86
C GLN A 70 8.85 2.34 -7.73
N MET A 71 8.43 3.36 -8.48
CA MET A 71 8.98 4.70 -8.36
C MET A 71 8.69 5.31 -6.97
N TYR A 72 7.49 5.10 -6.42
CA TYR A 72 7.14 5.56 -5.07
C TYR A 72 8.01 4.93 -3.99
N VAL A 73 8.18 3.61 -4.05
CA VAL A 73 9.06 2.84 -3.17
C VAL A 73 10.50 3.35 -3.25
N ASN A 74 11.03 3.54 -4.47
CA ASN A 74 12.39 4.04 -4.67
C ASN A 74 12.57 5.48 -4.16
N TYR A 75 11.55 6.33 -4.30
CA TYR A 75 11.57 7.69 -3.76
C TYR A 75 11.67 7.66 -2.23
N TYR A 76 10.82 6.88 -1.57
CA TYR A 76 10.85 6.75 -0.11
C TYR A 76 12.17 6.17 0.39
N ASP A 77 12.70 5.15 -0.30
CA ASP A 77 13.98 4.54 0.06
C ASP A 77 15.17 5.49 -0.05
N ARG A 78 15.10 6.48 -0.94
CA ARG A 78 16.18 7.43 -1.20
C ARG A 78 16.05 8.72 -0.38
N TYR A 79 14.83 9.20 -0.15
CA TYR A 79 14.60 10.56 0.35
C TYR A 79 13.83 10.63 1.67
N GLU A 80 12.97 9.66 1.98
CA GLU A 80 12.10 9.74 3.17
C GLU A 80 12.59 8.87 4.32
N LYS A 81 13.04 7.64 4.04
CA LYS A 81 13.53 6.74 5.08
C LYS A 81 14.93 7.12 5.55
N THR A 82 15.21 6.77 6.80
CA THR A 82 16.53 6.83 7.42
C THR A 82 17.42 5.64 7.01
N THR A 83 18.68 5.71 7.40
CA THR A 83 19.67 4.65 7.14
C THR A 83 19.40 3.38 7.95
N GLU A 84 18.78 3.52 9.12
CA GLU A 84 18.46 2.41 10.03
C GLU A 84 17.16 1.69 9.64
N GLU A 85 16.30 2.35 8.87
CA GLU A 85 15.02 1.81 8.40
C GLU A 85 15.20 0.83 7.25
N LYS A 86 14.38 -0.22 7.29
CA LYS A 86 14.35 -1.27 6.27
C LYS A 86 13.70 -0.76 4.97
N PRO A 87 13.92 -1.47 3.85
CA PRO A 87 13.37 -1.05 2.56
C PRO A 87 11.85 -0.91 2.59
N THR A 88 11.35 0.13 1.94
CA THR A 88 9.95 0.50 1.81
C THR A 88 9.18 -0.55 1.02
N VAL A 89 7.91 -0.72 1.35
CA VAL A 89 7.00 -1.64 0.66
C VAL A 89 5.91 -0.87 -0.05
N GLY A 90 5.63 -1.24 -1.29
CA GLY A 90 4.46 -0.79 -2.04
C GLY A 90 3.40 -1.87 -2.09
N ILE A 91 2.14 -1.50 -1.85
CA ILE A 91 0.99 -2.39 -1.90
C ILE A 91 -0.05 -1.77 -2.83
N LEU A 92 -0.33 -2.49 -3.92
CA LEU A 92 -1.39 -2.13 -4.85
C LEU A 92 -2.63 -2.98 -4.55
N LEU A 93 -3.74 -2.30 -4.31
CA LEU A 93 -5.04 -2.91 -4.04
C LEU A 93 -5.91 -2.71 -5.27
N CYS A 94 -6.33 -3.79 -5.91
CA CYS A 94 -7.08 -3.74 -7.15
C CYS A 94 -8.41 -4.49 -7.03
N GLN A 95 -9.47 -3.89 -7.58
CA GLN A 95 -10.72 -4.60 -7.86
C GLN A 95 -10.65 -5.18 -9.28
N GLU A 96 -10.48 -6.50 -9.42
CA GLU A 96 -10.83 -7.18 -10.66
C GLU A 96 -12.26 -7.72 -10.61
N LYS A 97 -12.85 -7.96 -11.78
CA LYS A 97 -14.29 -8.23 -12.00
C LYS A 97 -14.91 -9.39 -11.16
N SER A 98 -14.13 -10.15 -10.40
CA SER A 98 -14.64 -11.07 -9.35
C SER A 98 -13.68 -11.30 -8.17
N ASP A 99 -12.45 -10.76 -8.21
CA ASP A 99 -11.46 -10.96 -7.17
C ASP A 99 -10.75 -9.64 -6.78
N ALA A 100 -10.62 -9.42 -5.48
CA ALA A 100 -9.74 -8.39 -4.96
C ALA A 100 -8.31 -8.93 -5.08
N LEU A 101 -7.45 -8.20 -5.78
CA LEU A 101 -6.06 -8.57 -6.00
C LEU A 101 -5.19 -7.64 -5.15
N VAL A 102 -4.26 -8.24 -4.41
CA VAL A 102 -3.28 -7.51 -3.60
C VAL A 102 -1.91 -7.86 -4.15
N GLU A 103 -1.28 -6.89 -4.82
CA GLU A 103 0.06 -7.02 -5.39
C GLU A 103 1.07 -6.29 -4.52
N LEU A 104 2.21 -6.97 -4.29
CA LEU A 104 3.31 -6.44 -3.50
C LEU A 104 4.43 -5.99 -4.45
N THR A 105 4.78 -4.72 -4.37
CA THR A 105 5.97 -4.18 -5.04
C THR A 105 7.07 -4.01 -3.98
N LEU A 106 8.15 -4.77 -4.16
CA LEU A 106 9.32 -4.74 -3.30
C LEU A 106 10.55 -4.30 -4.11
N PRO A 107 11.51 -3.59 -3.50
CA PRO A 107 12.80 -3.32 -4.13
C PRO A 107 13.49 -4.62 -4.58
N GLU A 108 14.29 -4.58 -5.64
CA GLU A 108 14.94 -5.76 -6.25
C GLU A 108 15.74 -6.62 -5.25
N ASN A 109 16.27 -6.04 -4.17
CA ASN A 109 17.04 -6.73 -3.14
C ASN A 109 16.21 -7.20 -1.93
N ALA A 110 14.88 -7.11 -1.99
CA ALA A 110 13.99 -7.30 -0.85
C ALA A 110 13.24 -8.64 -0.80
N ASN A 111 13.60 -9.63 -1.62
CA ASN A 111 12.99 -10.98 -1.62
C ASN A 111 13.04 -11.67 -0.24
N ILE A 112 14.05 -11.39 0.59
CA ILE A 112 14.14 -11.90 1.97
C ILE A 112 13.04 -11.32 2.87
N TYR A 113 12.53 -10.13 2.52
CA TYR A 113 11.47 -9.48 3.27
C TYR A 113 10.08 -9.87 2.79
N ALA A 114 9.90 -10.29 1.53
CA ALA A 114 8.59 -10.73 1.00
C ALA A 114 7.91 -11.77 1.90
N SER A 115 8.65 -12.78 2.33
CA SER A 115 8.17 -13.85 3.21
C SER A 115 7.90 -13.38 4.65
N LYS A 116 8.68 -12.42 5.16
CA LYS A 116 8.36 -11.76 6.44
C LYS A 116 7.11 -10.90 6.30
N TYR A 117 6.95 -10.18 5.20
CA TYR A 117 5.78 -9.35 4.93
C TYR A 117 4.51 -10.21 4.82
N GLU A 118 4.52 -11.33 4.11
CA GLU A 118 3.39 -12.28 4.11
C GLU A 118 3.01 -12.74 5.53
N LEU A 119 4.00 -12.94 6.41
CA LEU A 119 3.78 -13.33 7.80
C LEU A 119 3.20 -12.20 8.68
N TYR A 120 3.44 -10.92 8.36
CA TYR A 120 2.96 -9.78 9.15
C TYR A 120 1.73 -9.09 8.53
N LEU A 121 1.56 -9.19 7.22
CA LEU A 121 0.32 -8.92 6.48
C LEU A 121 -0.53 -10.20 6.42
N THR A 122 -0.52 -10.96 7.52
CA THR A 122 -0.97 -12.36 7.70
C THR A 122 -2.39 -12.68 7.25
N ASP A 123 -3.16 -11.69 6.81
CA ASP A 123 -4.50 -11.91 6.34
C ASP A 123 -4.78 -11.16 5.03
N LYS A 124 -3.91 -11.40 4.04
CA LYS A 124 -4.16 -11.01 2.63
C LYS A 124 -5.57 -11.41 2.20
N LYS A 125 -6.05 -12.58 2.65
CA LYS A 125 -7.42 -13.05 2.41
C LYS A 125 -8.46 -12.17 3.09
N LEU A 126 -8.33 -11.87 4.38
CA LEU A 126 -9.25 -10.95 5.06
C LEU A 126 -9.24 -9.54 4.45
N LEU A 127 -8.08 -9.02 4.04
CA LEU A 127 -8.00 -7.73 3.33
C LEU A 127 -8.72 -7.80 1.98
N GLN A 128 -8.59 -8.90 1.24
CA GLN A 128 -9.32 -9.12 -0.01
C GLN A 128 -10.84 -9.21 0.24
N GLU A 129 -11.27 -9.95 1.27
CA GLU A 129 -12.68 -10.10 1.66
C GLU A 129 -13.30 -8.76 2.08
N LYS A 130 -12.61 -8.00 2.93
CA LYS A 130 -13.05 -6.67 3.35
C LYS A 130 -13.11 -5.68 2.19
N LEU A 131 -12.11 -5.69 1.31
CA LEU A 131 -12.14 -4.85 0.12
C LEU A 131 -13.35 -5.18 -0.77
N LYS A 132 -13.68 -6.47 -0.95
CA LYS A 132 -14.90 -6.89 -1.67
C LYS A 132 -16.18 -6.40 -0.98
N GLU A 133 -16.27 -6.53 0.34
CA GLU A 133 -17.40 -6.09 1.16
C GLU A 133 -17.67 -4.59 0.97
N TRP A 134 -16.66 -3.74 1.20
CA TRP A 134 -16.82 -2.29 1.09
C TRP A 134 -17.14 -1.83 -0.34
N ILE A 135 -16.58 -2.51 -1.34
CA ILE A 135 -16.89 -2.23 -2.75
C ILE A 135 -18.36 -2.58 -3.08
N MET A 136 -18.90 -3.64 -2.48
CA MET A 136 -20.30 -4.03 -2.67
C MET A 136 -21.26 -3.09 -1.95
N GLU A 137 -20.92 -2.59 -0.76
CA GLU A 137 -21.71 -1.62 0.00
C GLU A 137 -21.85 -0.26 -0.71
N GLU A 138 -20.92 0.05 -1.63
CA GLU A 138 -20.91 1.29 -2.39
C GLU A 138 -21.60 1.21 -3.78
N LYS A 139 -22.11 0.03 -4.18
CA LYS A 139 -22.92 -0.17 -5.40
C LYS A 139 -24.42 -0.04 -5.12
#